data_AF-A0A531KK13-F1
#
_entry.id   AF-A0A531KK13-F1
#
_cell.length_a   1.000
_cell.length_b   1.000
_cell.length_c   1.000
_cell.angle_alpha   90.00
_cell.angle_beta   90.00
_cell.angle_gamma   90.00
#
_symmetry.space_group_name_H-M   'P 1'
#
loop_
_entity.id
_entity.type
_entity.pdbx_description
1 polymer ?
#
loop_
_entity_poly.entity_id
_entity_poly.type
_entity_poly.pdbx_seq_one_letter_code
_entity_poly.pdbx_strand_id
1 'polypeptide(L)'
;YMKGSLDTDFQGNKNLIEAAARANVGRLVFLSIVSCEAASAVPHFHAKKVAEDLIKASGVPYVFVRAPTFLDQSSDYIAKGVKAGRFLAMGDKTTKWSYVLTDDLASYLAKAATYPGAEINNQTIDVGWRDGPKSQQEIADLVSEITRRNIKVRAVPWLVFRLLARPVKLFSELGYDLMQMF
;
A
#
# COMPACT_ATOMS: atom_id res chain seq x y z
N TYR A 1 7.29 14.82 -6.61
CA TYR A 1 5.84 14.89 -6.87
C TYR A 1 4.98 15.04 -5.61
N MET A 2 5.50 15.20 -4.38
CA MET A 2 4.65 15.44 -3.20
C MET A 2 5.33 16.34 -2.17
N LYS A 3 5.18 17.65 -2.32
CA LYS A 3 5.55 18.63 -1.27
C LYS A 3 4.31 19.13 -0.49
N GLY A 4 3.20 18.37 -0.53
CA GLY A 4 1.92 18.73 0.11
C GLY A 4 1.07 17.53 0.58
N SER A 5 1.69 16.42 0.99
CA SER A 5 1.00 15.13 1.14
C SER A 5 0.17 15.00 2.43
N LEU A 6 0.64 15.44 3.60
CA LEU A 6 -0.08 15.19 4.86
C LEU A 6 -1.32 16.06 5.04
N ASP A 7 -1.25 17.37 4.78
CA ASP A 7 -2.43 18.24 4.90
C ASP A 7 -3.53 17.80 3.93
N THR A 8 -3.16 17.34 2.73
CA THR A 8 -4.11 16.74 1.78
C THR A 8 -4.71 15.45 2.33
N ASP A 9 -3.88 14.56 2.90
CA ASP A 9 -4.35 13.30 3.49
C ASP A 9 -5.28 13.53 4.69
N PHE A 10 -5.08 14.57 5.51
CA PHE A 10 -5.95 14.85 6.66
C PHE A 10 -7.11 15.78 6.28
N GLN A 11 -6.80 17.02 5.91
CA GLN A 11 -7.82 18.05 5.65
C GLN A 11 -8.58 17.79 4.35
N GLY A 12 -7.89 17.32 3.31
CA GLY A 12 -8.53 16.98 2.03
C GLY A 12 -9.56 15.85 2.18
N ASN A 13 -9.17 14.76 2.86
CA ASN A 13 -10.10 13.66 3.13
C ASN A 13 -11.26 14.11 4.02
N LYS A 14 -11.01 14.88 5.08
CA LYS A 14 -12.08 15.43 5.93
C LYS A 14 -13.10 16.23 5.10
N ASN A 15 -12.62 17.16 4.28
CA ASN A 15 -13.49 17.99 3.43
C ASN A 15 -14.33 17.13 2.47
N LEU A 16 -13.73 16.11 1.86
CA LEU A 16 -14.41 15.20 0.95
C LEU A 16 -15.52 14.41 1.67
N ILE A 17 -15.23 13.89 2.87
CA ILE A 17 -16.17 13.10 3.67
C ILE A 17 -17.37 13.96 4.07
N GLU A 18 -17.12 15.18 4.58
CA GLU A 18 -18.19 16.10 4.95
C GLU A 18 -19.04 16.51 3.73
N ALA A 19 -18.42 16.72 2.56
CA ALA A 19 -19.13 17.02 1.34
C ALA A 19 -20.01 15.84 0.88
N ALA A 20 -19.50 14.61 0.96
CA ALA A 20 -20.24 13.41 0.61
C ALA A 20 -21.46 13.19 1.53
N ALA A 21 -21.29 13.45 2.83
CA ALA A 21 -22.39 13.42 3.79
C ALA A 21 -23.47 14.46 3.46
N ARG A 22 -23.09 15.72 3.20
CA ARG A 22 -24.04 16.78 2.81
C ARG A 22 -24.77 16.48 1.50
N ALA A 23 -24.09 15.82 0.56
CA ALA A 23 -24.66 15.46 -0.73
C ALA A 23 -25.48 14.15 -0.71
N ASN A 24 -25.61 13.48 0.44
CA ASN A 24 -26.27 12.18 0.58
C ASN A 24 -25.76 11.13 -0.42
N VAL A 25 -24.43 11.05 -0.57
CA VAL A 25 -23.79 10.06 -1.45
C VAL A 25 -24.21 8.64 -1.03
N GLY A 26 -24.62 7.82 -1.99
CA GLY A 26 -25.12 6.46 -1.72
C GLY A 26 -24.04 5.49 -1.23
N ARG A 27 -22.77 5.72 -1.60
CA ARG A 27 -21.61 4.94 -1.12
C ARG A 27 -20.30 5.70 -1.33
N LEU A 28 -19.43 5.73 -0.32
CA LEU A 28 -18.02 6.11 -0.44
C LEU A 28 -17.15 4.86 -0.61
N VAL A 29 -16.38 4.79 -1.72
CA VAL A 29 -15.31 3.80 -1.87
C VAL A 29 -13.99 4.48 -1.58
N PHE A 30 -13.29 4.01 -0.54
CA PHE A 30 -12.04 4.62 -0.09
C PHE A 30 -10.88 3.64 -0.26
N LEU A 31 -9.85 4.08 -0.99
CA LEU A 31 -8.58 3.37 -1.10
C LEU A 31 -7.74 3.63 0.15
N SER A 32 -7.59 2.59 0.95
CA SER A 32 -6.79 2.58 2.18
C SER A 32 -5.60 1.63 2.03
N ILE A 33 -4.90 1.37 3.13
CA ILE A 33 -3.74 0.48 3.18
C ILE A 33 -3.99 -0.66 4.18
N VAL A 34 -3.52 -1.86 3.83
CA VAL A 34 -3.57 -3.02 4.73
C VAL A 34 -2.87 -2.70 6.06
N SER A 35 -3.43 -3.20 7.16
CA SER A 35 -2.87 -3.04 8.51
C SER A 35 -2.61 -1.59 8.95
N CYS A 36 -3.37 -0.62 8.43
CA CYS A 36 -3.24 0.79 8.80
C CYS A 36 -3.38 1.05 10.32
N GLU A 37 -4.09 0.19 11.05
CA GLU A 37 -4.26 0.25 12.51
C GLU A 37 -2.96 0.02 13.27
N ALA A 38 -2.06 -0.81 12.70
CA ALA A 38 -0.78 -1.17 13.31
C ALA A 38 0.31 -0.12 13.03
N ALA A 39 0.04 0.86 12.17
CA ALA A 39 1.03 1.77 11.62
C ALA A 39 0.90 3.22 12.14
N SER A 40 0.56 3.38 13.42
CA SER A 40 0.43 4.72 14.05
C SER A 40 1.74 5.52 14.06
N ALA A 41 2.88 4.84 13.99
CA ALA A 41 4.21 5.47 13.92
C ALA A 41 4.59 5.98 12.52
N VAL A 42 3.81 5.65 11.47
CA VAL A 42 4.05 6.08 10.09
C VAL A 42 2.99 7.11 9.71
N PRO A 43 3.32 8.42 9.64
CA PRO A 43 2.33 9.49 9.46
C PRO A 43 1.37 9.28 8.29
N HIS A 44 1.86 8.83 7.14
CA HIS A 44 1.05 8.55 5.96
C HIS A 44 0.07 7.39 6.13
N PHE A 45 0.40 6.38 6.93
CA PHE A 45 -0.49 5.23 7.17
C PHE A 45 -1.50 5.56 8.25
N HIS A 46 -1.07 6.29 9.28
CA HIS A 46 -1.96 6.85 10.28
C HIS A 46 -3.02 7.76 9.65
N ALA A 47 -2.68 8.56 8.65
CA ALA A 47 -3.65 9.40 7.94
C ALA A 47 -4.77 8.59 7.26
N LYS A 48 -4.46 7.40 6.72
CA LYS A 48 -5.48 6.49 6.17
C LYS A 48 -6.41 5.97 7.26
N LYS A 49 -5.87 5.59 8.42
CA LYS A 49 -6.67 5.15 9.57
C LYS A 49 -7.62 6.26 10.07
N VAL A 50 -7.11 7.49 10.17
CA VAL A 50 -7.93 8.66 10.56
C VAL A 50 -9.03 8.91 9.54
N ALA A 51 -8.74 8.83 8.23
CA ALA A 51 -9.75 8.98 7.21
C ALA A 51 -10.83 7.88 7.29
N GLU A 52 -10.46 6.62 7.53
CA GLU A 52 -11.44 5.54 7.73
C GLU A 52 -12.34 5.81 8.95
N ASP A 53 -11.80 6.29 10.06
CA ASP A 53 -12.59 6.61 11.25
C ASP A 53 -13.56 7.76 11.00
N LEU A 54 -13.13 8.79 10.27
CA LEU A 54 -13.99 9.90 9.84
C LEU A 54 -15.11 9.43 8.91
N ILE A 55 -14.82 8.53 7.96
CA ILE A 55 -15.84 7.95 7.08
C ILE A 55 -16.87 7.17 7.91
N LYS A 56 -16.43 6.32 8.85
CA LYS A 56 -17.32 5.59 9.76
C LYS A 56 -18.22 6.54 10.54
N ALA A 57 -17.64 7.60 11.10
CA ALA A 57 -18.37 8.58 11.90
C ALA A 57 -19.36 9.43 11.08
N SER A 58 -19.12 9.59 9.77
CA SER A 58 -20.00 10.38 8.89
C SER A 58 -21.38 9.78 8.66
N GLY A 59 -21.55 8.48 8.92
CA GLY A 59 -22.79 7.74 8.65
C GLY A 59 -23.06 7.46 7.16
N VAL A 60 -22.20 7.94 6.25
CA VAL A 60 -22.29 7.64 4.82
C VAL A 60 -21.93 6.16 4.60
N PRO A 61 -22.75 5.37 3.88
CA PRO A 61 -22.39 4.00 3.55
C PRO A 61 -21.03 3.94 2.86
N TYR A 62 -20.16 3.01 3.25
CA TYR A 62 -18.80 2.99 2.72
C TYR A 62 -18.31 1.60 2.36
N VAL A 63 -17.23 1.53 1.58
CA VAL A 63 -16.42 0.34 1.36
C VAL A 63 -14.96 0.75 1.44
N PHE A 64 -14.20 0.12 2.33
CA PHE A 64 -12.75 0.30 2.34
C PHE A 64 -12.10 -0.79 1.51
N VAL A 65 -11.33 -0.38 0.52
CA VAL A 65 -10.46 -1.28 -0.24
C VAL A 65 -9.05 -0.99 0.21
N ARG A 66 -8.48 -1.90 1.00
CA ARG A 66 -7.15 -1.76 1.58
C ARG A 66 -6.14 -2.48 0.70
N ALA A 67 -5.26 -1.70 0.09
CA ALA A 67 -4.27 -2.26 -0.82
C ALA A 67 -2.94 -2.57 -0.11
N PRO A 68 -2.25 -3.65 -0.51
CA PRO A 68 -0.87 -3.90 -0.13
C PRO A 68 0.08 -3.12 -1.05
N THR A 69 1.37 -3.43 -1.03
CA THR A 69 2.38 -2.77 -1.87
C THR A 69 2.11 -2.98 -3.36
N PHE A 70 2.31 -1.94 -4.18
CA PHE A 70 2.13 -2.03 -5.62
C PHE A 70 3.35 -2.65 -6.31
N LEU A 71 3.12 -3.68 -7.13
CA LEU A 71 4.20 -4.40 -7.80
C LEU A 71 4.78 -3.63 -9.01
N ASP A 72 3.94 -2.84 -9.66
CA ASP A 72 4.16 -2.16 -10.95
C ASP A 72 4.46 -0.66 -10.84
N GLN A 73 4.40 -0.08 -9.63
CA GLN A 73 4.74 1.34 -9.44
C GLN A 73 6.22 1.65 -9.59
N SER A 74 7.08 0.64 -9.55
CA SER A 74 8.50 0.85 -9.78
C SER A 74 8.83 0.77 -11.25
N SER A 75 9.14 1.92 -11.86
CA SER A 75 9.85 1.89 -13.13
C SER A 75 11.21 1.24 -12.89
N ASP A 76 11.31 0.02 -13.40
CA ASP A 76 12.55 -0.63 -13.77
C ASP A 76 13.50 -1.16 -12.68
N TYR A 77 13.40 -0.88 -11.36
CA TYR A 77 14.44 -1.41 -10.45
C TYR A 77 14.36 -2.95 -10.32
N ILE A 78 13.16 -3.51 -10.11
CA ILE A 78 12.97 -4.97 -10.05
C ILE A 78 13.28 -5.55 -11.43
N ALA A 79 12.71 -4.98 -12.49
CA ALA A 79 12.90 -5.48 -13.85
C ALA A 79 14.37 -5.42 -14.31
N LYS A 80 15.10 -4.35 -14.04
CA LYS A 80 16.55 -4.22 -14.31
C LYS A 80 17.37 -5.18 -13.48
N GLY A 81 17.04 -5.33 -12.19
CA GLY A 81 17.67 -6.32 -11.32
C GLY A 81 17.51 -7.74 -11.86
N VAL A 82 16.27 -8.13 -12.17
CA VAL A 82 15.93 -9.44 -12.72
C VAL A 82 16.63 -9.67 -14.06
N LYS A 83 16.68 -8.67 -14.96
CA LYS A 83 17.45 -8.75 -16.20
C LYS A 83 18.94 -9.03 -15.94
N ALA A 84 19.50 -8.50 -14.86
CA ALA A 84 20.87 -8.74 -14.41
C ALA A 84 21.05 -10.00 -13.51
N GLY A 85 20.00 -10.82 -13.35
CA GLY A 85 20.03 -12.04 -12.52
C GLY A 85 20.07 -11.78 -11.02
N ARG A 86 19.59 -10.61 -10.56
CA ARG A 86 19.66 -10.17 -9.17
C ARG A 86 18.29 -9.67 -8.69
N PHE A 87 17.92 -10.05 -7.47
CA PHE A 87 16.73 -9.51 -6.83
C PHE A 87 17.13 -8.90 -5.48
N LEU A 88 16.90 -7.61 -5.32
CA LEU A 88 17.26 -6.89 -4.09
C LEU A 88 16.08 -6.96 -3.12
N ALA A 89 16.22 -7.79 -2.09
CA ALA A 89 15.28 -7.90 -0.99
C ALA A 89 15.55 -6.80 0.04
N MET A 90 14.50 -6.24 0.63
CA MET A 90 14.60 -5.28 1.73
C MET A 90 14.51 -6.04 3.06
N GLY A 91 15.47 -5.80 3.93
CA GLY A 91 15.51 -6.31 5.29
C GLY A 91 16.02 -7.73 5.39
N ASP A 92 15.19 -8.68 4.99
CA ASP A 92 15.48 -10.10 5.02
C ASP A 92 14.85 -10.83 3.81
N LYS A 93 15.03 -12.14 3.76
CA LYS A 93 14.53 -12.98 2.65
C LYS A 93 13.19 -13.67 2.94
N THR A 94 12.74 -13.64 4.19
CA THR A 94 11.71 -14.53 4.76
C THR A 94 10.42 -13.82 5.13
N THR A 95 10.48 -12.52 5.42
CA THR A 95 9.32 -11.68 5.71
C THR A 95 8.39 -11.69 4.51
N LYS A 96 7.11 -11.96 4.76
CA LYS A 96 6.10 -12.18 3.73
C LYS A 96 5.29 -10.91 3.49
N TRP A 97 5.09 -10.59 2.22
CA TRP A 97 4.42 -9.40 1.74
C TRP A 97 3.34 -9.79 0.75
N SER A 98 2.23 -9.06 0.76
CA SER A 98 1.28 -9.08 -0.35
C SER A 98 1.65 -8.00 -1.35
N TYR A 99 1.31 -8.24 -2.61
CA TYR A 99 1.45 -7.24 -3.67
C TYR A 99 0.16 -7.13 -4.47
N VAL A 100 -0.03 -6.02 -5.18
CA VAL A 100 -1.13 -5.87 -6.13
C VAL A 100 -0.67 -5.09 -7.35
N LEU A 101 -1.23 -5.39 -8.52
CA LEU A 101 -1.06 -4.57 -9.71
C LEU A 101 -2.00 -3.36 -9.63
N THR A 102 -1.56 -2.20 -10.10
CA THR A 102 -2.38 -0.98 -10.08
C THR A 102 -3.65 -1.13 -10.92
N ASP A 103 -3.58 -1.83 -12.05
CA ASP A 103 -4.73 -2.14 -12.91
C ASP A 103 -5.77 -3.03 -12.20
N ASP A 104 -5.31 -4.06 -11.49
CA ASP A 104 -6.20 -4.94 -10.70
C ASP A 104 -6.87 -4.15 -9.57
N LEU A 105 -6.10 -3.31 -8.88
CA LEU A 105 -6.62 -2.47 -7.81
C LEU A 105 -7.67 -1.47 -8.32
N ALA A 106 -7.42 -0.83 -9.48
CA ALA A 106 -8.38 0.04 -10.12
C ALA A 106 -9.68 -0.70 -10.48
N SER A 107 -9.56 -1.93 -10.99
CA SER A 107 -10.70 -2.82 -11.24
C SER A 107 -11.48 -3.14 -9.96
N TYR A 108 -10.81 -3.41 -8.83
CA TYR A 108 -11.46 -3.65 -7.54
C TYR A 108 -12.21 -2.43 -7.02
N LEU A 109 -11.60 -1.24 -7.12
CA LEU A 109 -12.24 0.02 -6.74
C LEU A 109 -13.48 0.30 -7.59
N ALA A 110 -13.36 0.13 -8.91
CA ALA A 110 -14.49 0.31 -9.84
C ALA A 110 -15.62 -0.70 -9.56
N LYS A 111 -15.29 -1.96 -9.28
CA LYS A 111 -16.27 -2.98 -8.89
C LYS A 111 -16.98 -2.59 -7.59
N ALA A 112 -16.25 -2.18 -6.55
CA ALA A 112 -16.85 -1.73 -5.29
C ALA A 112 -17.78 -0.52 -5.48
N ALA A 113 -17.41 0.42 -6.36
CA ALA A 113 -18.18 1.61 -6.63
C ALA A 113 -19.47 1.33 -7.42
N THR A 114 -19.41 0.38 -8.36
CA THR A 114 -20.53 0.07 -9.27
C THR A 114 -21.39 -1.11 -8.81
N TYR A 115 -20.98 -1.80 -7.75
CA TYR A 115 -21.72 -2.94 -7.23
C TYR A 115 -23.13 -2.55 -6.76
N PRO A 116 -24.20 -3.16 -7.29
CA PRO A 116 -25.58 -2.72 -7.03
C PRO A 116 -26.07 -3.09 -5.62
N GLY A 117 -25.50 -4.13 -5.03
CA GLY A 117 -25.93 -4.66 -3.74
C GLY A 117 -25.44 -3.84 -2.55
N ALA A 118 -26.19 -3.85 -1.45
CA ALA A 118 -25.85 -3.17 -0.20
C ALA A 118 -25.00 -4.03 0.76
N GLU A 119 -24.80 -5.31 0.46
CA GLU A 119 -24.09 -6.32 1.26
C GLU A 119 -22.60 -5.98 1.46
N ILE A 120 -22.00 -5.22 0.55
CA ILE A 120 -20.63 -4.74 0.71
C ILE A 120 -20.55 -3.43 1.50
N ASN A 121 -21.68 -2.80 1.85
CA ASN A 121 -21.65 -1.57 2.63
C ASN A 121 -21.09 -1.84 4.04
N ASN A 122 -20.34 -0.86 4.52
CA ASN A 122 -19.63 -0.87 5.79
C ASN A 122 -18.62 -2.02 5.90
N GLN A 123 -18.19 -2.59 4.76
CA GLN A 123 -17.16 -3.62 4.72
C GLN A 123 -15.77 -3.02 4.54
N THR A 124 -14.80 -3.75 5.07
CA THR A 124 -13.38 -3.52 4.85
C THR A 124 -12.82 -4.73 4.10
N ILE A 125 -12.22 -4.48 2.94
CA ILE A 125 -11.72 -5.51 2.03
C ILE A 125 -10.21 -5.35 1.93
N ASP A 126 -9.47 -6.25 2.56
CA ASP A 126 -8.01 -6.35 2.43
C ASP A 126 -7.66 -7.09 1.13
N VAL A 127 -6.98 -6.41 0.23
CA VAL A 127 -6.51 -7.00 -1.03
C VAL A 127 -5.23 -7.80 -0.76
N GLY A 128 -5.19 -9.03 -1.26
CA GLY A 128 -4.05 -9.91 -1.11
C GLY A 128 -4.08 -11.07 -2.10
N TRP A 129 -3.02 -11.88 -2.08
CA TRP A 129 -2.92 -13.06 -2.94
C TRP A 129 -3.72 -14.23 -2.36
N ARG A 130 -4.40 -14.97 -3.23
CA ARG A 130 -5.26 -16.10 -2.84
C ARG A 130 -4.49 -17.21 -2.12
N ASP A 131 -3.25 -17.43 -2.51
CA ASP A 131 -2.33 -18.42 -1.94
C ASP A 131 -1.39 -17.81 -0.86
N GLY A 132 -1.80 -16.67 -0.31
CA GLY A 132 -1.14 -15.98 0.79
C GLY A 132 0.04 -15.10 0.37
N PRO A 133 0.51 -14.26 1.30
CA PRO A 133 1.65 -13.37 1.07
C PRO A 133 2.93 -14.17 0.81
N LYS A 134 3.83 -13.62 -0.02
CA LYS A 134 5.09 -14.27 -0.40
C LYS A 134 6.29 -13.54 0.19
N SER A 135 7.27 -14.33 0.57
CA SER A 135 8.59 -13.84 0.94
C SER A 135 9.36 -13.37 -0.29
N GLN A 136 10.39 -12.56 -0.05
CA GLN A 136 11.29 -12.09 -1.10
C GLN A 136 11.98 -13.25 -1.84
N GLN A 137 12.24 -14.37 -1.14
CA GLN A 137 12.76 -15.59 -1.76
C GLN A 137 11.72 -16.27 -2.66
N GLU A 138 10.49 -16.46 -2.18
CA GLU A 138 9.39 -17.04 -2.97
C GLU A 138 9.10 -16.22 -4.23
N ILE A 139 9.13 -14.88 -4.14
CA ILE A 139 9.00 -13.99 -5.31
C ILE A 139 10.14 -14.25 -6.32
N ALA A 140 11.38 -14.30 -5.86
CA ALA A 140 12.52 -14.53 -6.75
C ALA A 140 12.50 -15.92 -7.40
N ASP A 141 12.02 -16.93 -6.68
CA ASP A 141 11.86 -18.29 -7.20
C ASP A 141 10.77 -18.33 -8.29
N LEU A 142 9.61 -17.69 -8.06
CA LEU A 142 8.54 -17.54 -9.05
C LEU A 142 9.03 -16.82 -10.32
N VAL A 143 9.77 -15.72 -10.16
CA VAL A 143 10.33 -14.98 -11.31
C VAL A 143 11.39 -15.83 -12.02
N SER A 144 12.19 -16.61 -11.28
CA SER A 144 13.20 -17.51 -11.86
C SER A 144 12.55 -18.60 -12.72
N GLU A 145 11.47 -19.20 -12.22
CA GLU A 145 10.68 -20.21 -12.93
C GLU A 145 10.09 -19.65 -14.23
N ILE A 146 9.41 -18.49 -14.15
CA ILE A 146 8.76 -17.85 -15.30
C ILE A 146 9.79 -17.41 -16.35
N THR A 147 10.90 -16.82 -15.91
CA THR A 147 11.93 -16.28 -16.82
C THR A 147 12.94 -17.32 -17.29
N ARG A 148 12.94 -18.53 -16.69
CA ARG A 148 13.96 -19.58 -16.86
C ARG A 148 15.38 -19.07 -16.62
N ARG A 149 15.55 -18.15 -15.67
CA ARG A 149 16.84 -17.55 -15.29
C ARG A 149 17.10 -17.79 -13.81
N ASN A 150 18.36 -17.98 -13.45
CA ASN A 150 18.75 -18.04 -12.05
C ASN A 150 18.83 -16.63 -11.46
N ILE A 151 17.93 -16.31 -10.51
CA ILE A 151 17.88 -15.01 -9.86
C ILE A 151 18.43 -15.14 -8.44
N LYS A 152 19.55 -14.44 -8.16
CA LYS A 152 20.13 -14.43 -6.82
C LYS A 152 19.52 -13.33 -5.97
N VAL A 153 18.88 -13.72 -4.86
CA VAL A 153 18.36 -12.79 -3.85
C VAL A 153 19.49 -12.24 -3.00
N ARG A 154 19.63 -10.91 -2.96
CA ARG A 154 20.49 -10.18 -2.03
C ARG A 154 19.62 -9.34 -1.11
N ALA A 155 19.71 -9.55 0.20
CA ALA A 155 18.99 -8.76 1.17
C ALA A 155 19.85 -7.60 1.66
N VAL A 156 19.28 -6.41 1.73
CA VAL A 156 19.86 -5.28 2.48
C VAL A 156 19.39 -5.42 3.93
N PRO A 157 20.28 -5.65 4.92
CA PRO A 157 19.85 -5.90 6.30
C PRO A 157 19.06 -4.74 6.92
N TRP A 158 18.10 -5.05 7.80
CA TRP A 158 17.32 -4.04 8.56
C TRP A 158 18.21 -3.01 9.28
N LEU A 159 19.38 -3.42 9.77
CA LEU A 159 20.33 -2.52 10.43
C LEU A 159 20.75 -1.36 9.52
N VAL A 160 20.92 -1.60 8.21
CA VAL A 160 21.28 -0.56 7.25
C VAL A 160 20.18 0.49 7.14
N PHE A 161 18.91 0.07 7.06
CA PHE A 161 17.77 0.97 7.04
C PHE A 161 17.67 1.79 8.34
N ARG A 162 17.85 1.15 9.50
CA ARG A 162 17.81 1.84 10.82
C ARG A 162 18.90 2.90 10.95
N LEU A 163 20.11 2.64 10.45
CA LEU A 163 21.22 3.59 10.50
C LEU A 163 21.03 4.75 9.51
N LEU A 164 20.47 4.47 8.33
CA LEU A 164 20.29 5.47 7.27
C LEU A 164 19.00 6.29 7.41
N ALA A 165 18.00 5.84 8.16
CA ALA A 165 16.73 6.54 8.31
C ALA A 165 16.91 8.01 8.75
N ARG A 166 17.67 8.27 9.81
CA ARG A 166 17.87 9.63 10.33
C ARG A 166 18.59 10.56 9.33
N PRO A 167 19.70 10.14 8.70
CA PRO A 167 20.31 10.92 7.61
C PRO A 167 19.37 11.16 6.42
N VAL A 168 18.58 10.16 6.01
CA VAL A 168 17.67 10.27 4.86
C VAL A 168 16.58 11.31 5.10
N LYS A 169 16.12 11.49 6.34
CA LYS A 169 15.15 12.53 6.70
C LYS A 169 15.58 13.94 6.26
N LEU A 170 16.88 14.24 6.30
CA LEU A 170 17.41 15.55 5.89
C LEU A 170 17.21 15.85 4.39
N PHE A 171 17.00 14.81 3.57
CA PHE A 171 16.90 14.93 2.12
C PHE A 171 15.54 14.47 1.58
N SER A 172 14.80 13.65 2.33
CA SER A 172 13.50 13.11 1.92
C SER A 172 12.68 12.63 3.13
N GLU A 173 11.61 13.37 3.46
CA GLU A 173 10.60 12.94 4.45
C GLU A 173 9.90 11.64 4.01
N LEU A 174 9.59 11.49 2.71
CA LEU A 174 9.02 10.25 2.17
C LEU A 174 9.97 9.06 2.34
N GLY A 175 11.27 9.26 2.06
CA GLY A 175 12.28 8.22 2.23
C GLY A 175 12.43 7.81 3.69
N TYR A 176 12.31 8.78 4.61
CA TYR A 176 12.29 8.52 6.04
C TYR A 176 11.06 7.71 6.46
N ASP A 177 9.85 8.11 6.05
CA ASP A 177 8.61 7.42 6.37
C ASP A 177 8.58 5.98 5.81
N LEU A 178 9.04 5.78 4.57
CA LEU A 178 9.19 4.45 3.98
C LEU A 178 10.19 3.58 4.76
N MET A 179 11.25 4.18 5.31
CA MET A 179 12.19 3.46 6.18
C MET A 179 11.64 3.21 7.60
N GLN A 180 10.61 3.93 8.04
CA GLN A 180 9.90 3.66 9.31
C GLN A 180 8.81 2.58 9.17
N MET A 181 8.43 2.19 7.94
CA MET A 181 7.51 1.08 7.70
C MET A 181 8.05 -0.28 8.14
N PHE A 182 9.36 -0.39 8.34
CA PHE A 182 10.08 -1.64 8.55
C PHE A 182 10.91 -1.63 9.85
#